data_AF-A0A534KC08-F1
#
_entry.id   AF-A0A534KC08-F1
#
_cell.length_a   1.000
_cell.length_b   1.000
_cell.length_c   1.000
_cell.angle_alpha   90.00
_cell.angle_beta   90.00
_cell.angle_gamma   90.00
#
_symmetry.space_group_name_H-M   'P 1'
#
loop_
_entity.id
_entity.type
_entity.pdbx_description
1 polymer ?
#
loop_
_entity_poly.entity_id
_entity_poly.type
_entity_poly.pdbx_seq_one_letter_code
_entity_poly.pdbx_strand_id
1 'polypeptide(L)' 'MTNLTLSVPDDLYEEMKKHPEIRWSEVARQALAKKLDDLRRLDALLRDSKLTVRDVEEVAKSVKEGVWKKHRKRRATGSR' A
#
# COMPACT_ATOMS: atom_id res chain seq x y z
N MET A 1 6.00 25.80 -13.51
CA MET A 1 5.17 24.58 -13.48
C MET A 1 5.77 23.58 -14.46
N THR A 2 5.83 22.31 -14.09
CA THR A 2 6.34 21.23 -14.95
C THR A 2 5.15 20.47 -15.51
N ASN A 3 5.12 20.22 -16.82
CA ASN A 3 4.04 19.47 -17.46
C ASN A 3 4.39 17.98 -17.49
N LEU A 4 3.43 17.14 -17.10
CA LEU A 4 3.52 15.69 -17.15
C LEU A 4 2.39 15.18 -18.04
N THR A 5 2.74 14.50 -19.13
CA THR A 5 1.77 13.83 -20.00
C THR A 5 1.69 12.36 -19.59
N LEU A 6 0.48 11.87 -19.35
CA LEU A 6 0.20 10.50 -18.95
C LEU A 6 -0.69 9.84 -19.99
N SER A 7 -0.32 8.63 -20.41
CA SER A 7 -1.19 7.77 -21.20
C SER A 7 -2.07 6.97 -20.25
N VAL A 8 -3.38 7.01 -20.48
CA VAL A 8 -4.36 6.19 -19.77
C VAL A 8 -5.00 5.19 -20.74
N PRO A 9 -5.42 4.01 -20.28
CA PRO A 9 -6.22 3.09 -21.08
C PRO A 9 -7.49 3.75 -21.62
N ASP A 10 -7.91 3.37 -22.84
CA ASP A 10 -9.05 3.99 -23.52
C ASP A 10 -10.37 3.81 -22.76
N ASP A 11 -10.58 2.63 -22.17
CA ASP A 11 -11.73 2.33 -21.32
C ASP A 11 -11.80 3.26 -20.10
N LEU A 12 -10.67 3.51 -19.43
CA LEU A 12 -10.60 4.43 -18.31
C LEU A 12 -10.89 5.87 -18.77
N TYR A 13 -10.37 6.28 -19.93
CA TYR A 13 -10.59 7.61 -20.46
C TYR A 13 -12.07 7.87 -20.80
N GLU A 14 -12.76 6.87 -21.37
CA GLU A 14 -14.20 6.97 -21.64
C GLU A 14 -15.04 7.08 -20.35
N GLU A 15 -14.68 6.36 -19.28
CA GLU A 15 -15.31 6.57 -17.97
C GLU A 15 -15.03 7.96 -17.40
N MET A 16 -13.79 8.45 -17.51
CA MET A 16 -13.42 9.78 -17.03
C MET A 16 -14.20 10.89 -17.76
N LYS A 17 -14.45 10.73 -19.07
CA LYS A 17 -15.25 11.66 -19.87
C LYS A 17 -16.71 11.77 -19.42
N LYS A 18 -17.28 10.70 -18.86
CA LYS A 18 -18.65 10.72 -18.31
C LYS A 18 -18.79 11.62 -17.09
N HIS A 19 -17.66 11.98 -16.46
CA HIS A 19 -17.59 12.83 -15.28
C HIS A 19 -16.78 14.11 -15.53
N PRO A 20 -17.26 15.02 -16.39
CA PRO A 20 -16.57 16.28 -16.72
C PRO A 20 -16.47 17.25 -15.54
N GLU A 21 -17.30 17.08 -14.50
CA GLU A 21 -17.27 17.85 -13.27
C GLU A 21 -16.00 17.61 -12.43
N ILE A 22 -15.30 16.49 -12.68
CA ILE A 22 -14.10 16.11 -11.95
C ILE A 22 -12.86 16.72 -12.59
N ARG A 23 -12.08 17.47 -11.80
CA ARG A 23 -10.76 17.97 -12.22
C ARG A 23 -9.72 16.86 -12.13
N TRP A 24 -9.69 15.99 -13.12
CA TRP A 24 -8.80 14.82 -13.17
C TRP A 24 -7.31 15.14 -12.97
N SER A 25 -6.85 16.31 -13.42
CA SER A 25 -5.46 16.77 -13.19
C SER A 25 -5.16 17.06 -11.71
N GLU A 26 -6.15 17.43 -10.91
CA GLU A 26 -6.03 17.60 -9.46
C GLU A 26 -5.99 16.23 -8.77
N VAL A 27 -6.89 15.32 -9.17
CA VAL A 27 -6.92 13.95 -8.66
C VAL A 27 -5.58 13.25 -8.88
N ALA A 28 -5.02 13.37 -10.08
CA ALA A 28 -3.71 12.83 -10.41
C ALA A 28 -2.60 13.44 -9.52
N ARG A 29 -2.60 14.76 -9.31
CA ARG A 29 -1.61 15.44 -8.45
C ARG A 29 -1.69 14.95 -7.00
N GLN A 30 -2.89 14.81 -6.45
CA GLN A 30 -3.09 14.32 -5.09
C GLN A 30 -2.64 12.86 -4.94
N ALA A 31 -2.97 12.01 -5.93
CA ALA A 31 -2.55 10.61 -5.93
C ALA A 31 -1.02 10.47 -5.97
N LEU A 32 -0.35 11.25 -6.82
CA LEU A 32 1.12 11.28 -6.91
C LEU A 32 1.75 11.80 -5.61
N ALA A 33 1.24 12.90 -5.06
CA ALA A 33 1.75 13.46 -3.80
C ALA A 33 1.63 12.46 -2.65
N LYS A 34 0.48 11.79 -2.53
CA LYS A 34 0.25 10.75 -1.53
C LYS A 34 1.21 9.57 -1.71
N LYS A 35 1.38 9.08 -2.95
CA LYS A 35 2.29 7.96 -3.23
C LYS A 35 3.74 8.30 -2.87
N LEU A 36 4.17 9.53 -3.15
CA LEU A 36 5.50 10.00 -2.77
C LEU A 36 5.65 10.13 -1.25
N ASP A 37 4.64 10.59 -0.53
CA ASP A 37 4.66 10.65 0.93
C ASP A 37 4.77 9.23 1.54
N ASP A 38 3.97 8.29 1.04
CA ASP A 38 4.03 6.89 1.44
C ASP A 38 5.43 6.30 1.21
N LEU A 39 6.02 6.53 0.03
CA LEU A 39 7.39 6.08 -0.28
C LEU A 39 8.43 6.74 0.62
N ARG A 40 8.33 8.04 0.89
CA ARG A 40 9.24 8.73 1.81
C ARG A 40 9.15 8.21 3.23
N ARG A 41 7.95 7.88 3.70
CA ARG A 41 7.77 7.26 5.02
C ARG A 41 8.37 5.86 5.06
N LEU A 42 8.13 5.06 4.02
CA LEU A 42 8.74 3.74 3.90
C LEU A 42 10.27 3.85 3.89
N ASP A 43 10.82 4.75 3.07
CA ASP A 43 12.27 4.99 3.02
C ASP A 43 12.79 5.47 4.38
N ALA A 44 12.10 6.39 5.07
CA ALA A 44 12.51 6.85 6.40
C ALA A 44 12.49 5.72 7.45
N LEU A 45 11.48 4.86 7.41
CA LEU A 45 11.39 3.68 8.29
C LEU A 45 12.47 2.64 7.98
N LEU A 46 12.82 2.48 6.70
CA LEU A 46 13.78 1.49 6.22
C LEU A 46 15.23 2.02 6.22
N ARG A 47 15.45 3.35 6.30
CA ARG A 47 16.78 3.98 6.23
C ARG A 47 17.74 3.48 7.31
N ASP A 48 17.21 3.18 8.50
CA ASP A 48 17.99 2.64 9.62
C ASP A 48 17.93 1.10 9.70
N SER A 49 17.07 0.47 8.89
CA SER A 49 16.99 -0.98 8.77
C SER A 49 17.77 -1.45 7.54
N LYS A 50 18.99 -1.93 7.74
CA LYS A 50 19.58 -2.90 6.80
C LYS A 50 18.80 -4.20 6.91
N LEU A 51 17.58 -4.20 6.40
CA LEU A 51 16.68 -5.35 6.44
C LEU A 51 17.12 -6.28 5.32
N THR A 52 17.87 -7.30 5.69
CA THR A 52 18.27 -8.36 4.78
C THR A 52 17.07 -9.27 4.52
N VAL A 53 17.10 -10.04 3.43
CA VAL A 53 16.05 -11.02 3.11
C VAL A 53 15.80 -11.98 4.28
N ARG A 54 16.85 -12.29 5.06
CA ARG A 54 16.77 -13.14 6.25
C ARG A 54 15.98 -12.51 7.39
N ASP A 55 16.08 -11.20 7.57
CA ASP A 55 15.35 -10.46 8.61
C ASP A 55 13.84 -10.44 8.30
N VAL A 56 13.47 -10.34 7.01
CA VAL A 56 12.08 -10.46 6.56
C VAL A 56 11.51 -11.84 6.90
N GLU A 57 12.28 -12.90 6.65
CA GLU A 57 11.85 -14.28 6.91
C GLU A 57 11.66 -14.57 8.41
N GLU A 58 12.55 -14.06 9.26
CA GLU A 58 12.39 -14.18 10.71
C GLU A 58 11.15 -13.44 11.22
N VAL A 59 10.92 -12.21 10.76
CA VAL A 59 9.71 -11.45 11.10
C VAL A 59 8.46 -12.19 10.63
N ALA A 60 8.44 -12.67 9.37
CA ALA A 60 7.31 -13.43 8.83
C ALA A 60 7.01 -14.69 9.66
N LYS A 61 8.04 -15.41 10.09
CA LYS A 61 7.89 -16.59 10.95
C LYS A 61 7.30 -16.23 12.32
N SER A 62 7.80 -15.17 12.96
CA SER A 62 7.30 -14.71 14.26
C SER A 62 5.82 -14.29 14.21
N VAL A 63 5.42 -13.59 13.15
CA VAL A 63 4.02 -13.17 12.92
C VAL A 63 3.14 -14.40 12.72
N LYS A 64 3.58 -15.38 11.91
CA LYS A 64 2.84 -16.62 11.66
C LYS A 64 2.63 -17.43 12.94
N GLU A 65 3.65 -17.52 13.78
CA GLU A 65 3.56 -18.19 15.08
C GLU A 65 2.64 -17.45 16.06
N GLY A 66 2.68 -16.12 16.10
CA GLY A 66 1.79 -15.30 16.92
C GLY A 66 0.32 -15.45 16.53
N VAL A 67 0.05 -15.39 15.23
CA VAL A 67 -1.29 -15.62 14.65
C VAL A 67 -1.75 -17.05 14.96
N TRP A 68 -0.90 -18.05 14.74
CA TRP A 68 -1.20 -19.46 15.06
C TRP A 68 -1.55 -19.65 16.54
N LYS A 69 -0.75 -19.10 17.47
CA LYS A 69 -0.99 -19.18 18.91
C LYS A 69 -2.32 -18.52 19.30
N LYS A 70 -2.68 -17.38 18.69
CA LYS A 70 -3.95 -16.68 18.92
C LYS A 70 -5.16 -17.48 18.41
N HIS A 71 -5.05 -18.07 17.22
CA HIS A 71 -6.10 -18.93 16.66
C HIS A 71 -6.24 -20.26 17.42
N ARG A 72 -5.13 -20.84 17.89
CA ARG A 72 -5.15 -22.06 18.72
C ARG A 72 -5.80 -21.82 20.08
N LYS A 73 -5.50 -20.69 20.73
CA LYS A 73 -6.18 -20.29 21.98
C LYS A 73 -7.69 -20.07 21.75
N ARG A 74 -8.09 -19.40 20.67
CA ARG A 74 -9.51 -19.23 20.32
C ARG A 74 -10.24 -20.56 20.04
N ARG A 75 -9.59 -21.55 19.41
CA ARG A 75 -10.17 -22.88 19.22
C ARG A 75 -10.30 -23.68 20.53
N ALA A 76 -9.39 -23.49 21.49
CA ALA A 76 -9.47 -24.14 22.79
C ALA A 76 -10.55 -23.54 23.71
N THR A 77 -10.89 -22.25 23.55
CA THR A 77 -11.91 -21.56 24.36
C THR A 77 -13.32 -21.62 23.74
N GLY A 78 -13.45 -22.00 22.47
CA GLY A 78 -14.73 -22.11 21.75
C GLY A 78 -15.32 -23.53 21.67
N SER A 79 -14.78 -24.49 22.42
CA SER A 79 -15.33 -25.85 22.54
C SER A 79 -15.89 -26.05 23.95
N ARG A 80 -16.96 -25.32 24.27
CA ARG A 80 -17.91 -25.61 25.35
C ARG A 80 -19.29 -25.15 24.90
#